data_AF-A0A533T7V9-F1
#
_entry.id   AF-A0A533T7V9-F1
#
_cell.length_a   1.000
_cell.length_b   1.000
_cell.length_c   1.000
_cell.angle_alpha   90.00
_cell.angle_beta   90.00
_cell.angle_gamma   90.00
#
_symmetry.space_group_name_H-M   'P 1'
#
loop_
_entity.id
_entity.type
_entity.pdbx_description
1 polymer ?
#
loop_
_entity_poly.entity_id
_entity_poly.type
_entity_poly.pdbx_seq_one_letter_code
_entity_poly.pdbx_strand_id
1 'polypeptide(L)'
;MSVKDAYKKKAEAELELAQARLTEFKAKVKSFTADTQVTYAEQLDHLEKAVDNTRHKLKELGEAGEEVGEKLKLSLESTLHVLSASIHRMTDKFKN
;
A
#
# COMPACT_ATOMS: atom_id res chain seq x y z
N MET A 1 25.50 3.50 3.87
CA MET A 1 24.03 3.62 3.78
C MET A 1 23.51 3.88 5.18
N SER A 2 22.77 4.97 5.38
CA SER A 2 22.15 5.25 6.67
C SER A 2 20.93 4.34 6.89
N VAL A 3 20.56 4.08 8.14
CA VAL A 3 19.38 3.27 8.49
C VAL A 3 18.10 3.83 7.84
N LYS A 4 18.00 5.16 7.67
CA LYS A 4 16.93 5.84 6.92
C LYS A 4 16.84 5.39 5.46
N ASP A 5 17.97 5.24 4.76
CA ASP A 5 18.01 4.82 3.35
C ASP A 5 17.52 3.38 3.17
N ALA A 6 17.95 2.47 4.04
CA ALA A 6 17.50 1.09 4.03
C ALA A 6 15.98 1.00 4.28
N TYR A 7 15.47 1.81 5.20
CA TYR A 7 14.04 1.91 5.49
C TYR A 7 13.24 2.47 4.31
N LYS A 8 13.72 3.54 3.66
CA LYS A 8 13.09 4.09 2.46
C LYS A 8 13.01 3.05 1.36
N LYS A 9 14.12 2.39 1.04
CA LYS A 9 14.14 1.31 0.03
C LYS A 9 13.17 0.17 0.35
N LYS A 10 13.08 -0.25 1.61
CA LYS A 10 12.13 -1.29 2.02
C LYS A 10 10.69 -0.83 1.79
N ALA A 11 10.37 0.38 2.22
CA ALA A 11 9.04 0.96 2.01
C ALA A 11 8.69 1.14 0.53
N GLU A 12 9.64 1.56 -0.30
CA GLU A 12 9.48 1.65 -1.76
C GLU A 12 9.19 0.28 -2.36
N ALA A 13 9.93 -0.76 -1.94
CA ALA A 13 9.72 -2.12 -2.42
C ALA A 13 8.35 -2.68 -2.00
N GLU A 14 7.92 -2.48 -0.75
CA GLU A 14 6.60 -2.90 -0.28
C GLU A 14 5.47 -2.17 -1.03
N LEU A 15 5.67 -0.89 -1.33
CA LEU A 15 4.73 -0.09 -2.10
C LEU A 15 4.61 -0.56 -3.55
N GLU A 16 5.73 -0.88 -4.20
CA GLU A 16 5.75 -1.42 -5.56
C GLU A 16 5.05 -2.78 -5.63
N LEU A 17 5.32 -3.66 -4.65
CA LEU A 17 4.61 -4.93 -4.47
C LEU A 17 3.10 -4.71 -4.28
N ALA A 18 2.71 -3.74 -3.46
CA ALA A 18 1.32 -3.41 -3.24
C ALA A 18 0.62 -2.94 -4.52
N GLN A 19 1.29 -2.11 -5.34
CA GLN A 19 0.76 -1.62 -6.60
C GLN A 19 0.61 -2.75 -7.64
N ALA A 20 1.56 -3.68 -7.69
CA ALA A 20 1.47 -4.87 -8.51
C ALA A 20 0.28 -5.75 -8.10
N ARG A 21 0.10 -6.01 -6.79
CA ARG A 21 -1.04 -6.75 -6.24
C ARG A 21 -2.37 -6.08 -6.56
N LEU A 22 -2.44 -4.76 -6.41
CA LEU A 22 -3.63 -3.99 -6.72
C LEU A 22 -4.02 -4.10 -8.20
N THR A 23 -3.04 -4.10 -9.10
CA THR A 23 -3.25 -4.33 -10.53
C THR A 23 -3.76 -5.75 -10.80
N GLU A 24 -3.17 -6.75 -10.16
CA GLU A 24 -3.61 -8.14 -10.24
C GLU A 24 -5.07 -8.29 -9.77
N PHE A 25 -5.42 -7.68 -8.62
CA PHE A 25 -6.78 -7.71 -8.08
C PHE A 25 -7.76 -6.98 -8.98
N LYS A 26 -7.42 -5.79 -9.51
CA LYS A 26 -8.26 -5.07 -10.50
C LYS A 26 -8.54 -5.94 -11.72
N ALA A 27 -7.54 -6.65 -12.24
CA ALA A 27 -7.71 -7.55 -13.37
C ALA A 27 -8.60 -8.76 -13.02
N LYS A 28 -8.38 -9.38 -11.86
CA LYS A 28 -9.21 -10.47 -11.35
C LYS A 28 -10.68 -10.05 -11.22
N VAL A 29 -10.94 -8.93 -10.55
CA VAL A 29 -12.30 -8.37 -10.33
C VAL A 29 -13.05 -8.20 -11.64
N LYS A 30 -12.41 -7.70 -12.69
CA LYS A 30 -13.02 -7.57 -14.03
C LYS A 30 -13.51 -8.90 -14.62
N SER A 31 -12.95 -10.03 -14.19
CA SER A 31 -13.38 -11.38 -14.61
C SER A 31 -14.53 -11.95 -13.78
N PHE A 32 -14.92 -11.31 -12.67
CA PHE A 32 -16.05 -11.74 -11.84
C PHE A 32 -17.37 -11.11 -12.29
N THR A 33 -18.48 -11.58 -11.71
CA THR A 33 -19.84 -11.06 -11.93
C THR A 33 -19.99 -9.62 -11.46
N ALA A 34 -20.96 -8.88 -12.00
CA ALA A 34 -21.17 -7.46 -11.69
C ALA A 34 -21.40 -7.18 -10.18
N ASP A 35 -22.10 -8.07 -9.48
CA ASP A 35 -22.32 -7.95 -8.01
C ASP A 35 -21.00 -8.03 -7.21
N THR A 36 -20.16 -8.99 -7.61
CA THR A 36 -18.83 -9.19 -7.05
C THR A 36 -17.93 -8.00 -7.38
N GLN A 37 -18.05 -7.43 -8.59
CA GLN A 37 -17.30 -6.26 -9.01
C GLN A 37 -17.57 -5.05 -8.12
N VAL A 38 -18.83 -4.77 -7.77
CA VAL A 38 -19.18 -3.66 -6.87
C VAL A 38 -18.54 -3.86 -5.49
N THR A 39 -18.69 -5.06 -4.93
CA THR A 39 -18.15 -5.39 -3.59
C THR A 39 -16.63 -5.26 -3.51
N TYR A 40 -15.91 -5.64 -4.56
CA TYR A 40 -14.46 -5.50 -4.59
C TYR A 40 -13.99 -4.13 -5.06
N ALA A 41 -14.77 -3.38 -5.84
CA ALA A 41 -14.42 -2.05 -6.31
C ALA A 41 -14.16 -1.09 -5.13
N GLU A 42 -15.00 -1.12 -4.10
CA GLU A 42 -14.79 -0.31 -2.89
C GLU A 42 -13.49 -0.68 -2.16
N GLN A 43 -13.21 -1.99 -2.03
CA GLN A 43 -11.98 -2.46 -1.39
C GLN A 43 -10.72 -2.10 -2.22
N LEU A 44 -10.81 -2.20 -3.54
CA LEU A 44 -9.74 -1.81 -4.47
C LEU A 44 -9.46 -0.31 -4.42
N ASP A 45 -10.50 0.52 -4.35
CA ASP A 45 -10.38 1.97 -4.24
C ASP A 45 -9.71 2.36 -2.91
N HIS A 46 -10.11 1.71 -1.80
CA HIS A 46 -9.48 1.92 -0.51
C HIS A 46 -8.00 1.48 -0.52
N LEU A 47 -7.69 0.36 -1.18
CA LEU A 47 -6.32 -0.12 -1.36
C LEU A 47 -5.50 0.87 -2.19
N GLU A 48 -6.07 1.44 -3.25
CA GLU A 48 -5.43 2.41 -4.13
C GLU A 48 -5.09 3.69 -3.39
N LYS A 49 -6.05 4.22 -2.62
CA LYS A 49 -5.83 5.37 -1.74
C LYS A 49 -4.75 5.10 -0.70
N ALA A 50 -4.71 3.90 -0.14
CA ALA A 50 -3.68 3.53 0.83
C ALA A 50 -2.27 3.48 0.21
N VAL A 51 -2.14 2.91 -1.01
CA VAL A 51 -0.89 2.93 -1.79
C VAL A 51 -0.48 4.38 -2.07
N ASP A 52 -1.40 5.20 -2.57
CA ASP A 52 -1.10 6.59 -2.92
C ASP A 52 -0.64 7.43 -1.72
N ASN A 53 -1.34 7.29 -0.59
CA ASN A 53 -0.98 7.97 0.65
C ASN A 53 0.39 7.51 1.18
N THR A 54 0.67 6.20 1.13
CA THR A 54 1.97 5.64 1.54
C THR A 54 3.10 6.20 0.68
N ARG A 55 2.88 6.27 -0.64
CA ARG A 55 3.82 6.87 -1.61
C ARG A 55 4.10 8.33 -1.31
N HIS A 56 3.05 9.11 -1.02
CA HIS A 56 3.18 10.52 -0.69
C HIS A 56 4.03 10.71 0.57
N LYS A 57 3.69 9.99 1.65
CA LYS A 57 4.44 10.04 2.93
C LYS A 57 5.89 9.62 2.80
N LEU A 58 6.16 8.62 1.95
CA LEU A 58 7.51 8.15 1.70
C LEU A 58 8.36 9.22 1.00
N LYS A 59 7.76 9.94 0.05
CA LYS A 59 8.38 11.09 -0.61
C LYS A 59 8.63 12.24 0.38
N GLU A 60 7.65 12.56 1.24
CA GLU A 60 7.82 13.55 2.31
C GLU A 60 8.94 13.17 3.29
N LEU A 61 9.04 11.88 3.67
CA LEU A 61 10.16 11.36 4.47
C LEU A 61 11.50 11.48 3.72
N GLY A 62 11.44 11.42 2.39
CA GLY A 62 12.49 11.77 1.43
C GLY A 62 13.13 13.12 1.72
N GLU A 63 12.25 14.13 1.78
CA GLU A 63 12.55 15.55 1.78
C GLU A 63 12.63 16.15 3.19
N ALA A 64 12.11 15.46 4.20
CA ALA A 64 12.06 15.92 5.58
C ALA A 64 13.42 15.92 6.31
N GLY A 65 13.62 16.93 7.14
CA GLY A 65 14.73 17.02 8.10
C GLY A 65 14.68 15.95 9.19
N GLU A 66 15.70 15.93 10.06
CA GLU A 66 15.94 14.80 10.98
C GLU A 66 14.78 14.54 11.96
N GLU A 67 14.31 15.59 12.65
CA GLU A 67 13.20 15.53 13.62
C GLU A 67 11.85 15.16 12.98
N VAL A 68 11.51 15.79 11.85
CA VAL A 68 10.25 15.52 11.13
C VAL A 68 10.26 14.11 10.54
N GLY A 69 11.42 13.66 10.07
CA GLY A 69 11.59 12.34 9.48
C GLY A 69 11.31 11.20 10.48
N GLU A 70 11.56 11.39 11.77
CA GLU A 70 11.29 10.35 12.77
C GLU A 70 9.78 10.11 12.95
N LYS A 71 9.00 11.20 13.03
CA LYS A 71 7.53 11.13 13.09
C LYS A 71 6.92 10.58 11.79
N LEU A 72 7.45 10.99 10.63
CA LEU A 72 7.00 10.49 9.34
C LEU A 72 7.30 8.99 9.18
N LYS A 73 8.45 8.53 9.67
CA LYS A 73 8.82 7.10 9.64
C LYS A 73 7.80 6.25 10.42
N LEU A 74 7.43 6.66 11.64
CA LEU A 74 6.40 5.95 12.42
C LEU A 74 5.04 5.93 11.69
N SER A 75 4.66 7.06 11.09
CA SER A 75 3.42 7.15 10.31
C SER A 75 3.44 6.26 9.07
N LEU A 76 4.58 6.18 8.39
CA LEU A 76 4.81 5.34 7.22
C LEU A 76 4.74 3.85 7.60
N GLU A 77 5.41 3.44 8.70
CA GLU A 77 5.35 2.06 9.19
C GLU A 77 3.91 1.63 9.53
N SER A 78 3.13 2.50 10.17
CA SER A 78 1.72 2.25 10.44
C SER A 78 0.90 2.11 9.15
N THR A 79 1.14 2.98 8.17
CA THR A 79 0.40 2.97 6.90
C THR A 79 0.74 1.72 6.08
N LEU A 80 2.02 1.34 6.01
CA LEU A 80 2.48 0.09 5.38
C LEU A 80 1.87 -1.14 6.04
N HIS A 81 1.80 -1.17 7.38
CA HIS A 81 1.18 -2.28 8.10
C HIS A 81 -0.30 -2.44 7.72
N VAL A 82 -1.05 -1.34 7.67
CA VAL A 82 -2.46 -1.35 7.26
C VAL A 82 -2.62 -1.77 5.79
N LEU A 83 -1.74 -1.29 4.91
CA LEU A 83 -1.72 -1.66 3.49
C LEU A 83 -1.49 -3.16 3.30
N SER A 84 -0.44 -3.71 3.94
CA SER A 84 -0.12 -5.13 3.89
C SER A 84 -1.25 -6.00 4.45
N ALA A 85 -1.87 -5.59 5.57
CA ALA A 85 -3.04 -6.27 6.11
C ALA A 85 -4.24 -6.24 5.14
N SER A 86 -4.46 -5.13 4.45
CA SER A 86 -5.54 -4.98 3.48
C SER A 86 -5.32 -5.85 2.24
N ILE A 87 -4.09 -5.91 1.73
CA ILE A 87 -3.69 -6.82 0.64
C ILE A 87 -3.90 -8.27 1.06
N HIS A 88 -3.49 -8.63 2.27
CA HIS A 88 -3.65 -9.99 2.78
C HIS A 88 -5.12 -10.40 2.84
N ARG A 89 -5.98 -9.55 3.43
CA ARG A 89 -7.43 -9.79 3.49
C ARG A 89 -8.05 -9.93 2.11
N MET A 90 -7.63 -9.09 1.16
CA MET A 90 -8.13 -9.16 -0.20
C MET A 90 -7.67 -10.44 -0.91
N THR A 91 -6.42 -10.83 -0.72
CA THR A 91 -5.86 -12.09 -1.24
C THR A 91 -6.61 -13.31 -0.69
N ASP A 92 -6.93 -13.29 0.60
CA ASP A 92 -7.69 -14.35 1.28
C ASP A 92 -9.10 -14.47 0.68
N LYS A 93 -9.78 -13.34 0.45
CA LYS A 93 -11.07 -13.30 -0.25
C LYS A 93 -11.02 -13.85 -1.69
N PHE A 94 -9.89 -13.78 -2.39
CA PHE A 94 -9.73 -14.38 -3.73
C PHE A 94 -9.37 -15.87 -3.69
N LYS A 95 -8.93 -16.40 -2.55
CA LYS A 95 -8.62 -17.83 -2.40
C LYS A 95 -9.84 -18.68 -2.03
N ASN A 96 -10.86 -18.05 -1.45
CA ASN A 96 -12.10 -18.70 -0.99
C ASN A 96 -13.25 -18.49 -1.97
#